data_AF-U5YNQ5-F1
#
_entry.id   AF-U5YNQ5-F1
#
_cell.length_a   1.000
_cell.length_b   1.000
_cell.length_c   1.000
_cell.angle_alpha   90.00
_cell.angle_beta   90.00
_cell.angle_gamma   90.00
#
_symmetry.space_group_name_H-M   'P 1'
#
loop_
_entity.id
_entity.type
_entity.pdbx_description
1 polymer ?
#
loop_
_entity_poly.entity_id
_entity_poly.type
_entity_poly.pdbx_seq_one_letter_code
_entity_poly.pdbx_strand_id
1 'polypeptide(L)'
;AGVCIEDKLFPKTNSFIKGTAQPMADMQEFCGKIKAGKDAQSDPDFSIIARVEAFICGWGLAEALRRAEAYHQAGADGILIHSALSVPDEILAFKQE
;
A
#
# COMPACT_ATOMS: atom_id res chain seq x y z
N ALA A 1 15.27 -6.70 8.95
CA ALA A 1 13.89 -6.92 9.48
C ALA A 1 13.07 -5.69 9.16
N GLY A 2 11.73 -5.74 9.18
CA GLY A 2 10.95 -4.58 8.73
C GLY A 2 9.51 -4.58 9.21
N VAL A 3 8.81 -3.50 8.89
CA VAL A 3 7.37 -3.32 9.14
C VAL A 3 6.62 -3.10 7.84
N CYS A 4 5.40 -3.60 7.81
CA CYS A 4 4.48 -3.41 6.71
C CYS A 4 3.30 -2.57 7.21
N ILE A 5 3.09 -1.41 6.59
CA ILE A 5 2.00 -0.49 6.89
C ILE A 5 1.09 -0.38 5.66
N GLU A 6 -0.21 -0.19 5.86
CA GLU A 6 -1.20 -0.18 4.77
C GLU A 6 -1.95 1.15 4.67
N ASP A 7 -2.35 1.51 3.45
CA ASP A 7 -2.93 2.80 3.09
C ASP A 7 -4.45 2.91 3.33
N LYS A 8 -4.96 2.21 4.35
CA LYS A 8 -6.34 2.34 4.84
C LYS A 8 -6.46 3.43 5.90
N LEU A 9 -7.69 3.94 6.05
CA LEU A 9 -8.04 4.75 7.21
C LEU A 9 -7.94 3.93 8.51
N PHE A 10 -7.53 4.59 9.57
CA PHE A 10 -7.51 4.02 10.92
C PHE A 10 -8.85 4.30 11.63
N PRO A 11 -9.44 3.35 12.38
CA PRO A 11 -8.93 2.00 12.70
C PRO A 11 -8.98 1.05 11.49
N LYS A 12 -8.05 0.08 11.46
CA LYS A 12 -7.90 -0.88 10.37
C LYS A 12 -9.20 -1.65 10.11
N THR A 13 -9.65 -1.60 8.86
CA THR A 13 -10.76 -2.43 8.36
C THR A 13 -10.19 -3.64 7.60
N ASN A 14 -10.59 -4.85 8.01
CA ASN A 14 -10.08 -6.09 7.43
C ASN A 14 -10.38 -6.20 5.92
N SER A 15 -9.40 -6.67 5.15
CA SER A 15 -9.44 -6.77 3.68
C SER A 15 -10.49 -7.75 3.14
N PHE A 16 -11.06 -8.62 3.97
CA PHE A 16 -12.12 -9.57 3.59
C PHE A 16 -13.55 -9.08 3.89
N ILE A 17 -13.71 -7.87 4.47
CA ILE A 17 -15.04 -7.31 4.73
C ILE A 17 -15.68 -6.94 3.40
N LYS A 18 -16.67 -7.75 2.98
CA LYS A 18 -17.48 -7.53 1.79
C LYS A 18 -18.39 -6.32 2.00
N GLY A 19 -18.14 -5.24 1.28
CA GLY A 19 -18.88 -3.99 1.35
C GLY A 19 -18.32 -2.98 0.37
N THR A 20 -19.09 -1.92 0.08
CA THR A 20 -18.76 -0.79 -0.81
C THR A 20 -17.30 -0.33 -0.75
N ALA A 21 -16.80 0.23 -1.85
CA ALA A 21 -15.46 0.80 -1.97
C ALA A 21 -14.99 1.44 -0.65
N GLN A 22 -14.01 0.80 0.00
CA GLN A 22 -13.57 1.24 1.31
C GLN A 22 -12.79 2.55 1.15
N PRO A 23 -13.06 3.56 2.00
CA PRO A 23 -12.31 4.80 1.94
C PRO A 23 -10.86 4.53 2.31
N MET A 24 -9.96 4.94 1.42
CA MET A 24 -8.52 4.85 1.62
C MET A 24 -8.00 6.11 2.32
N ALA A 25 -6.85 5.99 2.97
CA ALA A 25 -6.15 7.18 3.46
C ALA A 25 -5.79 8.08 2.27
N ASP A 26 -5.71 9.39 2.56
CA ASP A 26 -5.17 10.32 1.60
C ASP A 26 -3.73 9.90 1.23
N MET A 27 -3.39 10.04 -0.04
CA MET A 27 -2.10 9.56 -0.53
C MET A 27 -0.94 10.33 0.10
N GLN A 28 -1.09 11.65 0.31
CA GLN A 28 -0.06 12.47 0.93
C GLN A 28 0.06 12.18 2.43
N GLU A 29 -1.06 11.91 3.10
CA GLU A 29 -1.05 11.44 4.49
C GLU A 29 -0.22 10.15 4.62
N PHE A 30 -0.44 9.18 3.74
CA PHE A 30 0.29 7.91 3.79
C PHE A 30 1.77 8.07 3.40
N CYS A 31 2.08 8.88 2.38
CA CYS A 31 3.46 9.27 2.07
C CYS A 31 4.16 9.93 3.27
N GLY A 32 3.45 10.77 4.03
CA GLY A 32 3.95 11.39 5.25
C GLY A 32 4.31 10.35 6.32
N LYS A 33 3.50 9.30 6.49
CA LYS A 33 3.79 8.20 7.42
C LYS A 33 5.04 7.42 7.01
N ILE A 34 5.21 7.15 5.72
CA ILE A 34 6.41 6.48 5.19
C ILE A 34 7.65 7.32 5.49
N LYS A 35 7.63 8.61 5.11
CA LYS A 35 8.74 9.54 5.36
C LYS A 35 9.09 9.64 6.83
N ALA A 36 8.09 9.85 7.70
CA ALA A 36 8.30 9.89 9.14
C ALA A 36 8.90 8.56 9.67
N GLY A 37 8.47 7.43 9.12
CA GLY A 37 9.03 6.13 9.45
C GLY A 37 10.49 5.98 9.00
N LYS A 38 10.85 6.45 7.79
CA LYS A 38 12.24 6.47 7.29
C LYS A 38 13.11 7.41 8.13
N ASP A 39 12.61 8.60 8.45
CA ASP A 39 13.32 9.62 9.25
C ASP A 39 13.58 9.14 10.69
N ALA A 40 12.71 8.29 11.24
CA ALA A 40 12.84 7.74 12.59
C ALA A 40 13.74 6.49 12.67
N GLN A 41 14.26 5.97 11.55
CA GLN A 41 15.11 4.78 11.56
C GLN A 41 16.46 5.03 12.21
N SER A 42 16.85 4.15 13.13
CA SER A 42 18.20 4.10 13.69
C SER A 42 19.10 3.08 13.00
N ASP A 43 18.50 2.07 12.33
CA ASP A 43 19.20 1.01 11.61
C ASP A 43 18.91 1.16 10.10
N PRO A 44 19.94 1.37 9.24
CA PRO A 44 19.76 1.52 7.81
C PRO A 44 19.26 0.25 7.10
N ASP A 45 19.41 -0.93 7.73
CA ASP A 45 18.91 -2.20 7.18
C ASP A 45 17.45 -2.49 7.56
N PHE A 46 16.82 -1.58 8.32
CA PHE A 46 15.40 -1.68 8.65
C PHE A 46 14.51 -1.27 7.48
N SER A 47 13.61 -2.14 7.06
CA SER A 47 12.75 -1.91 5.90
C SER A 47 11.34 -1.45 6.28
N ILE A 48 10.80 -0.48 5.54
CA ILE A 48 9.39 -0.10 5.55
C ILE A 48 8.76 -0.53 4.23
N ILE A 49 7.79 -1.44 4.33
CA ILE A 49 7.01 -1.94 3.20
C ILE A 49 5.67 -1.22 3.18
N ALA A 50 5.32 -0.62 2.05
CA ALA A 50 4.04 0.00 1.81
C ALA A 50 3.07 -1.02 1.18
N ARG A 51 2.03 -1.38 1.92
CA ARG A 51 0.95 -2.24 1.45
C ARG A 51 -0.15 -1.41 0.80
N VAL A 52 -0.37 -1.64 -0.48
CA VAL A 52 -1.37 -0.95 -1.30
C VAL A 52 -2.65 -1.77 -1.31
N GLU A 53 -3.73 -1.21 -0.75
CA GLU A 53 -5.04 -1.86 -0.66
C GLU A 53 -6.01 -1.40 -1.76
N ALA A 54 -5.52 -0.78 -2.84
CA ALA A 54 -6.35 -0.26 -3.93
C ALA A 54 -7.32 -1.31 -4.51
N PHE A 55 -6.83 -2.49 -4.91
CA PHE A 55 -7.70 -3.58 -5.42
C PHE A 55 -8.70 -4.07 -4.36
N ILE A 56 -8.25 -4.21 -3.11
CA ILE A 56 -9.12 -4.60 -1.98
C ILE A 56 -10.26 -3.60 -1.78
N CYS A 57 -9.97 -2.31 -1.94
CA CYS A 57 -10.92 -1.22 -1.81
C CYS A 57 -11.77 -1.01 -3.08
N GLY A 58 -11.64 -1.87 -4.10
CA GLY A 58 -12.43 -1.82 -5.33
C GLY A 58 -11.94 -0.81 -6.37
N TRP A 59 -10.72 -0.29 -6.20
CA TRP A 59 -10.07 0.56 -7.21
C TRP A 59 -9.34 -0.28 -8.25
N GLY A 60 -9.13 0.29 -9.43
CA GLY A 60 -8.43 -0.38 -10.53
C GLY A 60 -6.91 -0.24 -10.50
N LEU A 61 -6.27 -0.87 -11.48
CA LEU A 61 -4.81 -0.90 -11.67
C LEU A 61 -4.16 0.49 -11.67
N ALA A 62 -4.76 1.45 -12.35
CA ALA A 62 -4.21 2.81 -12.44
C ALA A 62 -4.05 3.47 -11.07
N GLU A 63 -5.01 3.28 -10.16
CA GLU A 63 -4.92 3.83 -8.80
C GLU A 63 -3.90 3.06 -7.95
N ALA A 64 -3.83 1.73 -8.13
CA ALA A 64 -2.81 0.90 -7.46
C ALA A 64 -1.39 1.34 -7.83
N LEU A 65 -1.12 1.56 -9.12
CA LEU A 65 0.18 2.02 -9.61
C LEU A 65 0.49 3.43 -9.14
N ARG A 66 -0.46 4.36 -9.24
CA ARG A 66 -0.30 5.74 -8.79
C ARG A 66 0.10 5.83 -7.31
N ARG A 67 -0.51 4.99 -6.47
CA ARG A 67 -0.20 4.90 -5.04
C ARG A 67 1.16 4.24 -4.81
N ALA A 68 1.42 3.10 -5.45
CA ALA A 68 2.70 2.40 -5.33
C ALA A 68 3.88 3.31 -5.68
N GLU A 69 3.79 4.05 -6.78
CA GLU A 69 4.82 5.00 -7.22
C GLU A 69 5.01 6.13 -6.21
N ALA A 70 3.91 6.73 -5.71
CA ALA A 70 3.99 7.76 -4.69
C ALA A 70 4.64 7.25 -3.39
N TYR A 71 4.37 6.00 -3.00
CA TYR A 71 4.92 5.39 -1.80
C TYR A 71 6.39 5.01 -1.97
N HIS A 72 6.77 4.55 -3.16
CA HIS A 72 8.17 4.35 -3.51
C HIS A 72 8.96 5.66 -3.46
N GLN A 73 8.44 6.73 -4.07
CA GLN A 73 9.05 8.07 -4.01
C GLN A 73 9.09 8.66 -2.60
N ALA A 74 8.18 8.25 -1.72
CA ALA A 74 8.21 8.63 -0.30
C ALA A 74 9.29 7.88 0.50
N GLY A 75 9.94 6.86 -0.08
CA GLY A 75 11.05 6.13 0.53
C GLY A 75 10.69 4.72 1.01
N ALA A 76 9.54 4.16 0.59
CA ALA A 76 9.24 2.76 0.90
C ALA A 76 10.27 1.82 0.25
N ASP A 77 10.79 0.89 1.05
CA ASP A 77 11.82 -0.08 0.63
C ASP A 77 11.22 -1.24 -0.20
N GLY A 78 9.89 -1.38 -0.17
CA GLY A 78 9.17 -2.32 -1.02
C GLY A 78 7.67 -2.03 -1.05
N ILE A 79 7.02 -2.53 -2.10
CA ILE A 79 5.58 -2.44 -2.28
C ILE A 79 4.96 -3.83 -2.13
N LEU A 80 3.96 -3.94 -1.27
CA LEU A 80 3.11 -5.12 -1.17
C LEU A 80 1.77 -4.81 -1.83
N ILE A 81 1.57 -5.32 -3.05
CA ILE A 81 0.27 -5.24 -3.73
C ILE A 81 -0.60 -6.43 -3.31
N HIS A 82 -1.86 -6.17 -2.95
CA HIS A 82 -2.79 -7.21 -2.48
C HIS A 82 -4.07 -7.25 -3.31
N SER A 83 -4.51 -8.46 -3.65
CA SER A 83 -5.80 -8.75 -4.30
C SER A 83 -6.54 -9.79 -3.47
N ALA A 84 -7.86 -9.69 -3.42
CA ALA A 84 -8.74 -10.68 -2.79
C ALA A 84 -9.30 -11.70 -3.78
N LEU A 85 -8.96 -11.59 -5.07
CA LEU A 85 -9.41 -12.54 -6.09
C LEU A 85 -8.64 -13.86 -5.96
N SER A 86 -9.30 -14.96 -6.30
CA SER A 86 -8.67 -16.28 -6.35
C SER A 86 -7.82 -16.50 -7.62
N VAL A 87 -7.76 -15.50 -8.49
CA VAL A 87 -7.00 -15.49 -9.75
C VAL A 87 -5.94 -14.39 -9.71
N PRO A 88 -4.78 -14.57 -10.35
CA PRO A 88 -3.63 -13.68 -10.17
C PRO A 88 -3.65 -12.44 -11.09
N ASP A 89 -4.67 -12.26 -11.92
CA ASP A 89 -4.73 -11.28 -13.02
C ASP A 89 -4.38 -9.86 -12.56
N GLU A 90 -4.93 -9.38 -11.44
CA GLU A 90 -4.60 -8.05 -10.89
C GLU A 90 -3.13 -7.92 -10.48
N ILE A 91 -2.55 -8.99 -9.93
CA ILE A 91 -1.15 -9.02 -9.50
C ILE A 91 -0.22 -9.10 -10.72
N LEU A 92 -0.59 -9.88 -11.73
CA LEU A 92 0.16 -9.98 -12.98
C LEU A 92 0.12 -8.66 -13.75
N ALA A 93 -1.04 -8.00 -13.82
CA ALA A 93 -1.19 -6.70 -14.44
C ALA A 93 -0.36 -5.62 -13.71
N PHE A 94 -0.37 -5.62 -12.37
CA PHE A 94 0.47 -4.71 -11.59
C PHE A 94 1.97 -4.93 -11.80
N LYS A 95 2.42 -6.18 -11.94
CA LYS A 95 3.83 -6.51 -12.16
C LYS A 95 4.34 -6.10 -13.55
N GLN A 96 3.45 -6.05 -14.54
CA GLN A 96 3.82 -5.84 -15.94
C GLN A 96 4.19 -4.40 -16.26
N GLU A 97 3.62 -3.45 -15.51
CA GLU A 97 3.89 -2.01 -15.60
C GLU A 97 5.09 -1.61 -14.74
#